data_AF-A0A6B1EWN9-F1
#
_entry.id   AF-A0A6B1EWN9-F1
#
_cell.length_a   1.000
_cell.length_b   1.000
_cell.length_c   1.000
_cell.angle_alpha   90.00
_cell.angle_beta   90.00
_cell.angle_gamma   90.00
#
_symmetry.space_group_name_H-M   'P 1'
#
loop_
_entity.id
_entity.type
_entity.pdbx_description
1 polymer ?
#
loop_
_entity_poly.entity_id
_entity_poly.type
_entity_poly.pdbx_seq_one_letter_code
_entity_poly.pdbx_strand_id
1 'polypeptide(L)'
;MDHARLPTEAQLKDEIIDVLQENGPDVYMSGPQIGRKLGTYRQPYNPRANDPLSRKHYDILRKLKNEGRVEHSERIGWRLTKAEWNRLPLDE
;
A
#
# COMPACT_ATOMS: atom_id res chain seq x y z
N MET A 1 -18.35 -20.95 7.35
CA MET A 1 -18.03 -20.03 6.24
C MET A 1 -17.27 -18.88 6.85
N ASP A 2 -15.94 -18.93 6.75
CA ASP A 2 -15.03 -17.95 7.34
C ASP A 2 -15.33 -16.56 6.79
N HIS A 3 -15.84 -15.68 7.66
CA HIS A 3 -15.79 -14.25 7.39
C HIS A 3 -14.30 -13.88 7.36
N ALA A 4 -13.72 -13.75 6.16
CA ALA A 4 -12.39 -13.18 5.99
C ALA A 4 -12.37 -11.83 6.71
N ARG A 5 -11.76 -11.79 7.90
CA ARG A 5 -11.70 -10.61 8.74
C ARG A 5 -10.91 -9.58 7.95
N LEU A 6 -11.54 -8.47 7.60
CA LEU A 6 -10.87 -7.39 6.90
C LEU A 6 -9.63 -6.98 7.72
N PRO A 7 -8.45 -6.84 7.10
CA PRO A 7 -7.24 -6.43 7.82
C PRO A 7 -7.51 -5.13 8.58
N THR A 8 -7.01 -5.03 9.79
CA THR A 8 -7.09 -3.80 10.59
C THR A 8 -6.33 -2.68 9.88
N GLU A 9 -6.57 -1.43 10.28
CA GLU A 9 -5.82 -0.30 9.72
C GLU A 9 -4.31 -0.44 9.96
N ALA A 10 -3.90 -0.89 11.15
CA ALA A 10 -2.49 -1.11 11.47
C ALA A 10 -1.86 -2.19 10.57
N GLN A 11 -2.51 -3.34 10.44
CA GLN A 11 -2.05 -4.42 9.56
C GLN A 11 -1.92 -3.95 8.12
N LEU A 12 -2.92 -3.22 7.61
CA LEU A 12 -2.88 -2.74 6.22
C LEU A 12 -1.80 -1.67 6.00
N LYS A 13 -1.45 -0.88 7.03
CA LYS A 13 -0.32 0.05 6.95
C LYS A 13 0.99 -0.72 6.80
N ASP A 14 1.23 -1.66 7.69
CA ASP A 14 2.46 -2.45 7.72
C ASP A 14 2.62 -3.22 6.40
N GLU A 15 1.57 -3.92 5.95
CA GLU A 15 1.58 -4.64 4.69
C GLU A 15 1.86 -3.74 3.46
N ILE A 16 1.30 -2.51 3.41
CA ILE A 16 1.61 -1.56 2.34
C ILE A 16 3.08 -1.16 2.36
N ILE A 17 3.64 -0.95 3.55
CA ILE A 17 5.04 -0.56 3.71
C ILE A 17 5.96 -1.70 3.29
N ASP A 18 5.67 -2.93 3.71
CA ASP A 18 6.42 -4.12 3.30
C ASP A 18 6.43 -4.26 1.78
N VAL A 19 5.28 -4.12 1.12
CA VAL A 19 5.18 -4.17 -0.35
C VAL A 19 6.01 -3.07 -1.03
N LEU A 20 6.02 -1.86 -0.48
CA LEU A 20 6.83 -0.77 -1.02
C LEU A 20 8.32 -0.96 -0.70
N GLN A 21 8.65 -1.62 0.43
CA GLN A 21 10.01 -1.95 0.83
C GLN A 21 10.61 -3.00 -0.10
N GLU A 22 9.88 -4.08 -0.41
CA GLU A 22 10.30 -5.11 -1.38
C GLU A 22 10.65 -4.53 -2.76
N ASN A 23 10.02 -3.40 -3.13
CA ASN A 23 10.18 -2.79 -4.43
C ASN A 23 11.46 -1.96 -4.57
N GLY A 24 12.04 -1.52 -3.44
CA GLY A 24 13.22 -0.66 -3.40
C GLY A 24 12.93 0.84 -3.18
N PRO A 25 13.93 1.60 -2.69
CA PRO A 25 13.74 2.98 -2.19
C PRO A 25 13.40 3.99 -3.28
N ASP A 26 13.83 3.74 -4.52
CA ASP A 26 13.67 4.65 -5.65
C ASP A 26 12.65 4.16 -6.68
N VAL A 27 11.92 3.08 -6.36
CA VAL A 27 10.96 2.48 -7.28
C VAL A 27 9.54 2.80 -6.84
N TYR A 28 8.84 3.53 -7.71
CA TYR A 28 7.42 3.82 -7.54
C TYR A 28 6.54 2.65 -7.92
N MET A 29 5.43 2.49 -7.21
CA MET A 29 4.42 1.48 -7.45
C MET A 29 3.04 2.12 -7.51
N SER A 30 2.26 1.83 -8.54
CA SER A 30 0.89 2.34 -8.64
C SER A 30 0.00 1.73 -7.55
N GLY A 31 -0.99 2.47 -7.04
CA GLY A 31 -1.96 1.95 -6.06
C GLY A 31 -2.59 0.60 -6.46
N PRO A 32 -3.00 0.40 -7.72
CA PRO A 32 -3.51 -0.90 -8.18
C PRO A 32 -2.47 -2.03 -8.20
N GLN A 33 -1.17 -1.74 -8.33
CA GLN A 33 -0.12 -2.77 -8.19
C GLN A 33 0.06 -3.15 -6.72
N ILE A 34 0.09 -2.17 -5.81
CA ILE A 34 0.21 -2.42 -4.37
C ILE A 34 -0.94 -3.30 -3.90
N GLY A 35 -2.18 -2.91 -4.18
CA GLY A 35 -3.30 -3.73 -3.72
C GLY A 35 -3.43 -5.08 -4.43
N ARG A 36 -2.83 -5.27 -5.62
CA ARG A 36 -2.73 -6.60 -6.25
C ARG A 36 -1.78 -7.52 -5.48
N LYS A 37 -0.63 -7.00 -5.03
CA LYS A 37 0.29 -7.74 -4.15
C LYS A 37 -0.35 -8.08 -2.81
N LEU A 38 -1.14 -7.15 -2.26
CA LEU A 38 -1.84 -7.34 -0.99
C LEU A 38 -3.11 -8.18 -1.08
N GLY A 39 -3.59 -8.51 -2.28
CA GLY A 39 -4.91 -9.14 -2.46
C GLY A 39 -6.09 -8.26 -2.02
N THR A 40 -5.89 -6.95 -1.87
CA THR A 40 -6.94 -5.98 -1.48
C THR A 40 -7.80 -5.52 -2.66
N TYR A 41 -7.44 -5.90 -3.89
CA TYR A 41 -8.32 -5.80 -5.06
C TYR A 41 -8.83 -7.18 -5.46
N ARG A 42 -10.14 -7.26 -5.72
CA ARG A 42 -10.73 -8.42 -6.39
C ARG A 42 -10.15 -8.55 -7.80
N GLN A 43 -9.80 -9.76 -8.20
CA GLN A 43 -9.44 -10.05 -9.60
C GLN A 43 -10.68 -10.48 -10.38
N PRO A 44 -10.96 -9.91 -11.57
CA PRO A 44 -10.19 -8.84 -12.24
C PRO A 44 -10.38 -7.46 -11.58
N TYR A 45 -9.33 -6.63 -11.59
CA TYR A 45 -9.39 -5.25 -11.08
C TYR A 45 -10.49 -4.48 -11.82
N ASN A 46 -11.51 -4.07 -11.08
CA ASN A 46 -12.58 -3.24 -11.61
C ASN A 46 -12.55 -1.88 -10.89
N PRO A 47 -12.06 -0.80 -11.54
CA PRO A 47 -12.01 0.53 -10.92
C PRO A 47 -13.39 1.12 -10.61
N ARG A 48 -14.46 0.55 -11.21
CA ARG A 48 -15.86 0.92 -10.92
C ARG A 48 -16.48 0.03 -9.86
N ALA A 49 -15.84 -1.09 -9.49
CA ALA A 49 -16.30 -1.86 -8.35
C ALA A 49 -16.07 -1.03 -7.11
N ASN A 50 -17.17 -0.71 -6.42
CA ASN A 50 -17.15 0.05 -5.20
C ASN A 50 -16.66 -0.81 -4.03
N ASP A 51 -15.46 -1.35 -4.16
CA ASP A 51 -14.92 -2.35 -3.27
C ASP A 51 -14.43 -1.68 -1.96
N PRO A 52 -14.98 -2.06 -0.79
CA PRO A 52 -14.63 -1.45 0.48
C PRO A 52 -13.15 -1.57 0.84
N LEU A 53 -12.48 -2.66 0.46
CA LEU A 53 -11.05 -2.86 0.69
C LEU A 53 -10.22 -1.92 -0.17
N SER A 54 -10.62 -1.73 -1.43
CA SER A 54 -9.97 -0.79 -2.34
C SER A 54 -10.03 0.65 -1.83
N ARG A 55 -11.18 1.09 -1.29
CA ARG A 55 -11.31 2.41 -0.66
C ARG A 55 -10.43 2.54 0.57
N LYS A 56 -10.50 1.56 1.48
CA LYS A 56 -9.70 1.53 2.70
C LYS A 56 -8.21 1.58 2.38
N HIS A 57 -7.76 0.84 1.37
CA HIS A 57 -6.38 0.86 0.87
C HIS A 57 -5.92 2.26 0.45
N TYR A 58 -6.71 2.99 -0.34
CA TYR A 58 -6.36 4.38 -0.71
C TYR A 58 -6.44 5.37 0.46
N ASP A 59 -7.32 5.14 1.43
CA ASP A 59 -7.34 5.92 2.68
C ASP A 59 -6.04 5.70 3.47
N ILE A 60 -5.55 4.45 3.56
CA ILE A 60 -4.28 4.15 4.24
C ILE A 60 -3.09 4.77 3.52
N LEU A 61 -3.00 4.69 2.19
CA LEU A 61 -1.94 5.34 1.42
C LEU A 61 -1.90 6.86 1.68
N ARG A 62 -3.07 7.51 1.73
CA ARG A 62 -3.16 8.94 2.07
C ARG A 62 -2.72 9.22 3.51
N LYS A 63 -3.09 8.37 4.48
CA LYS A 63 -2.63 8.50 5.87
C LYS A 63 -1.11 8.36 5.98
N LEU A 64 -0.52 7.33 5.38
CA LEU A 64 0.93 7.12 5.36
C LEU A 64 1.67 8.31 4.71
N LYS A 65 1.09 8.93 3.69
CA LYS A 65 1.65 10.14 3.07
C LYS A 65 1.61 11.32 4.02
N ASN A 66 0.49 11.53 4.70
CA ASN A 66 0.35 12.60 5.70
C ASN A 66 1.29 12.38 6.90
N GLU A 67 1.60 11.13 7.24
CA GLU A 67 2.60 10.73 8.24
C GLU A 67 4.05 10.90 7.75
N GLY A 68 4.27 11.23 6.47
CA GLY A 68 5.61 11.37 5.88
C GLY A 68 6.34 10.05 5.60
N ARG A 69 5.63 8.91 5.70
CA ARG A 69 6.18 7.56 5.51
C ARG A 69 6.29 7.18 4.04
N VAL A 70 5.34 7.65 3.21
CA VAL A 70 5.35 7.46 1.76
C VAL A 70 5.24 8.79 1.02
N GLU A 71 5.73 8.83 -0.21
CA GLU A 71 5.50 9.93 -1.15
C GLU A 71 4.68 9.46 -2.34
N HIS A 72 3.92 10.38 -2.93
CA HIS A 72 3.03 10.11 -4.07
C HIS A 72 3.35 11.03 -5.23
N SER A 73 3.59 10.45 -6.40
CA SER A 73 3.64 11.11 -7.69
C SER A 73 2.39 10.73 -8.49
N GLU A 74 1.59 11.72 -8.90
CA GLU A 74 0.37 11.48 -9.67
C GLU A 74 0.61 10.73 -10.99
N ARG A 75 1.82 10.83 -11.55
CA ARG A 75 2.19 10.18 -12.82
C ARG A 75 2.76 8.78 -12.64
N ILE A 76 3.34 8.46 -11.47
CA ILE A 76 4.17 7.26 -11.30
C ILE A 76 3.63 6.34 -10.19
N GLY A 77 3.06 6.89 -9.13
CA GLY A 77 2.47 6.13 -8.02
C GLY A 77 3.09 6.48 -6.67
N TRP A 78 3.24 5.48 -5.81
CA TRP A 78 3.64 5.60 -4.42
C TRP A 78 4.99 4.92 -4.18
N ARG A 79 5.79 5.45 -3.28
CA ARG A 79 7.00 4.80 -2.77
C ARG A 79 7.25 5.21 -1.32
N LEU A 80 8.10 4.47 -0.62
CA LEU A 80 8.60 4.89 0.70
C LEU A 80 9.42 6.18 0.55
N THR A 81 9.32 7.06 1.54
CA THR A 81 10.28 8.17 1.63
C THR A 81 11.65 7.60 2.00
N LYS A 82 12.73 8.31 1.62
CA LYS A 82 14.09 7.92 2.04
C LYS A 82 14.23 7.82 3.56
N ALA A 83 13.52 8.70 4.28
CA ALA A 83 13.51 8.68 5.74
C ALA A 83 12.87 7.39 6.28
N GLU A 84 11.74 6.96 5.74
CA GLU A 84 11.10 5.71 6.15
C GLU A 84 11.94 4.50 5.77
N TRP A 85 12.47 4.46 4.54
CA TRP A 85 13.35 3.38 4.08
C TRP A 85 14.53 3.13 5.03
N ASN A 86 15.19 4.20 5.49
CA ASN A 86 16.33 4.11 6.39
C ASN A 86 15.95 3.72 7.83
N ARG A 87 14.67 3.77 8.21
CA ARG A 87 14.18 3.35 9.53
C ARG A 87 13.83 1.87 9.58
N LEU A 88 13.47 1.28 8.43
CA LEU A 88 13.09 -0.11 8.34
C LEU A 88 14.34 -0.99 8.42
N PRO A 89 14.26 -2.15 9.10
CA PRO A 89 15.34 -3.12 9.04
C PRO A 89 15.49 -3.56 7.58
N LEU A 90 16.71 -3.47 7.05
CA LEU A 90 17.05 -4.22 5.85
C LEU A 90 17.23 -5.65 6.33
N ASP A 91 16.26 -6.53 6.07
CA ASP A 91 16.48 -7.96 6.28
C ASP A 91 17.72 -8.37 5.45
N GLU A 92 18.83 -8.65 6.16
CA GLU A 92 20.10 -9.15 5.63
C GLU A 92 20.02 -10.64 5.26
#